data_AF-A0A655FX12-F1
#
_entry.id   AF-A0A655FX12-F1
#
_cell.length_a   1.000
_cell.length_b   1.000
_cell.length_c   1.000
_cell.angle_alpha   90.00
_cell.angle_beta   90.00
_cell.angle_gamma   90.00
#
_symmetry.space_group_name_H-M   'P 1'
#
loop_
_entity.id
_entity.type
_entity.pdbx_description
1 polymer ?
#
loop_
_entity_poly.entity_id
_entity_poly.type
_entity_poly.pdbx_seq_one_letter_code
_entity_poly.pdbx_strand_id
1 'polypeptide(L)' 'MRPDLDGNQIMAVLDIPAGPQVGEAWRYLKELRLERGPLSTEEATTELLSWWKSRGNR' A
#
# COMPACT_ATOMS: atom_id res chain seq x y z
N MET A 1 0.79 -12.39 -8.12
CA MET A 1 0.55 -12.36 -6.66
C MET A 1 -0.34 -11.18 -6.32
N ARG A 2 -1.37 -11.36 -5.47
CA ARG A 2 -2.19 -10.26 -4.93
C ARG A 2 -1.47 -9.70 -3.68
N PRO A 3 -1.45 -8.37 -3.46
CA PRO A 3 -0.93 -7.79 -2.23
C PRO A 3 -1.80 -8.14 -1.02
N ASP A 4 -1.28 -7.86 0.17
CA ASP A 4 -1.94 -8.11 1.46
C ASP A 4 -3.09 -7.14 1.77
N LEU A 5 -3.08 -5.95 1.16
CA LEU A 5 -4.19 -5.00 1.22
C LEU A 5 -4.86 -4.86 -0.14
N ASP A 6 -6.19 -4.85 -0.15
CA ASP A 6 -6.98 -4.53 -1.34
C ASP A 6 -7.22 -3.03 -1.51
N GLY A 7 -7.88 -2.65 -2.62
CA GLY A 7 -8.15 -1.25 -2.93
C GLY A 7 -9.00 -0.53 -1.89
N ASN A 8 -9.97 -1.21 -1.25
CA ASN A 8 -10.82 -0.61 -0.23
C ASN A 8 -10.03 -0.34 1.05
N GLN A 9 -9.18 -1.29 1.45
CA GLN A 9 -8.29 -1.13 2.59
C GLN A 9 -7.27 -0.01 2.36
N ILE A 10 -6.70 0.08 1.15
CA ILE A 10 -5.78 1.17 0.78
C ILE A 10 -6.48 2.53 0.89
N MET A 11 -7.69 2.67 0.35
CA MET A 11 -8.47 3.92 0.45
C MET A 11 -8.71 4.32 1.91
N ALA A 12 -9.11 3.37 2.75
CA ALA A 12 -9.36 3.62 4.16
C ALA A 12 -8.09 4.00 4.95
N VAL A 13 -6.98 3.32 4.70
CA VAL A 13 -5.70 3.58 5.38
C VAL A 13 -5.11 4.93 5.00
N LEU A 14 -5.18 5.28 3.71
CA LEU A 14 -4.58 6.51 3.19
C LEU A 14 -5.53 7.72 3.22
N ASP A 15 -6.81 7.50 3.54
CA ASP A 15 -7.88 8.50 3.47
C ASP A 15 -7.94 9.20 2.09
N ILE A 16 -7.93 8.39 1.03
CA ILE A 16 -7.98 8.86 -0.37
C ILE A 16 -9.18 8.27 -1.12
N PRO A 17 -9.75 9.01 -2.09
CA PRO A 17 -10.80 8.47 -2.95
C PRO A 17 -10.23 7.44 -3.95
N ALA A 18 -11.14 6.68 -4.56
CA ALA A 18 -10.79 5.78 -5.66
C ALA A 18 -10.12 6.57 -6.80
N GLY A 19 -9.00 6.06 -7.31
CA GLY A 19 -8.27 6.73 -8.38
C GLY A 19 -6.86 6.19 -8.60
N PRO A 20 -6.05 6.88 -9.44
CA PRO A 20 -4.71 6.43 -9.81
C PRO A 20 -3.78 6.17 -8.61
N GLN A 21 -3.92 6.97 -7.55
CA GLN A 21 -3.14 6.84 -6.31
C GLN A 21 -3.35 5.49 -5.62
N VAL A 22 -4.57 4.95 -5.65
CA VAL A 22 -4.88 3.61 -5.12
C VAL A 22 -4.14 2.53 -5.92
N GLY A 23 -4.08 2.68 -7.25
CA GLY A 23 -3.34 1.77 -8.12
C GLY A 23 -1.83 1.81 -7.88
N GLU A 24 -1.27 2.98 -7.58
CA GLU A 24 0.14 3.14 -7.22
C GLU A 24 0.46 2.45 -5.89
N ALA A 25 -0.37 2.67 -4.87
CA ALA A 25 -0.27 2.01 -3.57
C ALA A 25 -0.37 0.49 -3.70
N TRP A 26 -1.31 0.00 -4.49
CA TRP A 26 -1.49 -1.42 -4.76
C TRP A 26 -0.27 -2.04 -5.42
N ARG A 27 0.33 -1.34 -6.41
CA ARG A 27 1.55 -1.79 -7.09
C ARG A 27 2.73 -1.86 -6.12
N TYR A 28 2.92 -0.83 -5.29
CA TYR A 28 3.95 -0.82 -4.25
C TYR A 28 3.81 -2.04 -3.31
N LEU A 29 2.61 -2.31 -2.79
CA LEU A 29 2.38 -3.46 -1.91
C LEU A 29 2.59 -4.80 -2.61
N LYS A 30 2.28 -4.89 -3.91
CA LYS A 30 2.54 -6.09 -4.69
C LYS A 30 4.04 -6.33 -4.85
N GLU A 31 4.81 -5.29 -5.13
CA GLU A 31 6.28 -5.36 -5.23
C GLU A 31 6.89 -5.75 -3.89
N LEU A 32 6.47 -5.11 -2.82
CA LEU A 32 6.90 -5.43 -1.45
C LEU A 32 6.65 -6.90 -1.10
N ARG A 33 5.48 -7.44 -1.46
CA ARG A 33 5.14 -8.85 -1.24
C ARG A 33 5.99 -9.81 -2.08
N LEU A 34 6.40 -9.43 -3.28
CA LEU A 34 7.30 -10.24 -4.10
C LEU A 34 8.71 -10.32 -3.49
N GLU A 35 9.17 -9.24 -2.85
CA GLU A 35 10.49 -9.17 -2.22
C GLU A 35 10.54 -9.84 -0.85
N ARG A 36 9.54 -9.60 0.00
CA ARG A 36 9.55 -10.03 1.40
C ARG A 36 8.69 -11.26 1.67
N GLY A 37 7.91 -11.71 0.69
CA GLY A 37 6.89 -12.72 0.89
C GLY A 37 5.61 -12.14 1.53
N PRO A 38 4.70 -13.00 2.01
CA PRO A 38 3.45 -12.57 2.61
C PRO A 38 3.70 -11.78 3.91
N LEU A 39 2.99 -10.65 4.05
CA LEU A 39 3.02 -9.82 5.25
C LEU A 39 1.69 -9.91 5.99
N SER A 40 1.69 -9.60 7.29
CA SER A 40 0.46 -9.33 8.01
C SER A 40 -0.21 -8.03 7.50
N THR A 41 -1.50 -7.88 7.79
CA THR A 41 -2.25 -6.65 7.47
C THR A 41 -1.65 -5.44 8.20
N GLU A 42 -1.19 -5.59 9.44
CA GLU A 42 -0.55 -4.52 10.21
C GLU A 42 0.79 -4.09 9.61
N GLU A 43 1.64 -5.05 9.21
CA GLU A 43 2.92 -4.76 8.55
C GLU A 43 2.72 -4.07 7.19
N ALA A 44 1.81 -4.61 6.36
CA ALA A 44 1.48 -4.00 5.07
C ALA A 44 0.93 -2.58 5.22
N THR A 45 0.12 -2.34 6.25
CA THR A 45 -0.41 -0.99 6.59
C THR A 45 0.70 -0.04 6.99
N THR A 46 1.63 -0.50 7.83
CA THR A 46 2.77 0.30 8.30
C THR A 46 3.68 0.71 7.15
N GLU A 47 4.02 -0.23 6.28
CA GLU A 47 4.82 0.00 5.08
C GLU A 47 4.10 0.93 4.09
N LEU A 48 2.80 0.74 3.88
CA LEU A 48 1.98 1.61 3.03
C LEU A 48 2.02 3.07 3.51
N LEU A 49 1.80 3.30 4.82
CA LEU A 49 1.84 4.64 5.40
C LEU A 49 3.24 5.27 5.34
N SER A 50 4.29 4.48 5.57
CA SER A 50 5.68 4.92 5.48
C SER A 50 6.04 5.37 4.06
N TRP A 51 5.73 4.52 3.08
CA TRP A 51 5.92 4.83 1.67
C TRP A 51 5.11 6.07 1.25
N TRP A 52 3.84 6.17 1.65
CA TRP A 52 2.99 7.30 1.30
C TRP A 52 3.56 8.63 1.82
N LYS A 53 4.02 8.67 3.07
CA LYS A 53 4.67 9.84 3.67
C LYS A 53 5.97 10.22 2.95
N SER A 54 6.76 9.24 2.52
CA SER A 54 8.03 9.49 1.82
C SER A 54 7.86 10.24 0.49
N ARG A 55 6.67 10.14 -0.14
CA ARG A 55 6.36 10.81 -1.42
C ARG A 55 6.08 12.30 -1.26
N GLY A 56 5.50 12.73 -0.14
CA GLY A 56 5.19 14.13 0.14
C GLY A 56 6.38 14.94 0.67
N ASN A 57 7.47 14.27 1.03
CA ASN A 57 8.70 14.90 1.54
C ASN A 57 9.76 15.07 0.45
N ARG A 58 9.33 15.22 -0.82
CA ARG A 58 10.17 15.35 -2.00
C ARG A 58 9.88 16.65 -2.74
#